data_AF-A0A950DP04-F1
#
_entry.id   AF-A0A950DP04-F1
#
_cell.length_a   1.000
_cell.length_b   1.000
_cell.length_c   1.000
_cell.angle_alpha   90.00
_cell.angle_beta   90.00
_cell.angle_gamma   90.00
#
_symmetry.space_group_name_H-M   'P 1'
#
loop_
_entity.id
_entity.type
_entity.pdbx_description
1 polymer ?
#
loop_
_entity_poly.entity_id
_entity_poly.type
_entity_poly.pdbx_seq_one_letter_code
_entity_poly.pdbx_strand_id
1 'polypeptide(L)' 'KEQAASGTMILCASSDYEELATLCSRVLIFSHGKIVEELAGTQLTKDAIAQRCHVG' A
#
# COMPACT_ATOMS: atom_id res chain seq x y z
N LYS A 1 -6.50 8.35 -9.98
CA LYS A 1 -6.44 9.14 -8.71
C LYS A 1 -7.64 10.11 -8.60
N GLU A 2 -8.42 10.31 -9.66
CA GLU A 2 -9.60 11.21 -9.66
C GLU A 2 -10.74 10.82 -8.71
N GLN A 3 -10.98 9.54 -8.41
CA GLN A 3 -12.11 9.16 -7.53
C GLN A 3 -11.86 9.40 -6.03
N ALA A 4 -10.60 9.58 -5.61
CA ALA A 4 -10.29 10.03 -4.25
C ALA A 4 -10.50 11.54 -4.07
N ALA A 5 -10.56 12.30 -5.17
CA ALA A 5 -10.72 13.76 -5.14
C ALA A 5 -12.14 14.20 -4.75
N SER A 6 -13.13 13.30 -4.71
CA SER A 6 -14.49 13.58 -4.24
C SER A 6 -14.71 13.27 -2.74
N GLY A 7 -13.65 13.04 -1.97
CA GLY A 7 -13.76 12.69 -0.54
C GLY A 7 -14.07 11.21 -0.27
N THR A 8 -14.06 10.36 -1.30
CA THR A 8 -14.28 8.93 -1.17
C THR A 8 -12.95 8.20 -0.96
N MET A 9 -12.81 7.50 0.16
CA MET A 9 -11.69 6.57 0.36
C MET A 9 -11.93 5.30 -0.46
N ILE A 10 -10.92 4.86 -1.21
CA ILE A 10 -10.94 3.59 -1.95
C ILE A 10 -9.99 2.63 -1.25
N LEU A 11 -10.51 1.46 -0.87
CA LEU A 11 -9.67 0.35 -0.43
C LEU A 11 -9.30 -0.51 -1.64
N CYS A 12 -8.01 -0.56 -1.95
CA CYS A 12 -7.46 -1.41 -3.00
C CYS A 12 -6.58 -2.48 -2.35
N ALA A 13 -6.76 -3.74 -2.78
CA ALA A 13 -5.91 -4.86 -2.42
C ALA A 13 -5.49 -5.55 -3.72
N SER A 14 -4.18 -5.64 -3.95
CA SER A 14 -3.57 -6.30 -5.10
C SER A 14 -2.37 -7.12 -4.63
N SER A 15 -2.07 -8.20 -5.33
CA SER A 15 -0.82 -8.95 -5.16
C SER A 15 0.32 -8.36 -5.99
N ASP A 16 0.04 -7.41 -6.89
CA ASP A 16 1.04 -6.70 -7.67
C ASP A 16 1.52 -5.45 -6.91
N TYR A 17 2.77 -5.51 -6.44
CA TYR A 17 3.39 -4.43 -5.69
C TYR A 17 3.63 -3.16 -6.53
N GLU A 18 3.82 -3.30 -7.84
CA GLU A 18 4.06 -2.17 -8.73
C GLU A 18 2.77 -1.38 -8.99
N GLU A 19 1.65 -2.09 -9.10
CA GLU A 19 0.32 -1.51 -9.15
C GLU A 19 0.01 -0.73 -7.86
N LEU A 20 0.22 -1.36 -6.69
CA LEU A 20 0.05 -0.69 -5.39
C LEU A 20 0.93 0.56 -5.27
N ALA A 21 2.19 0.48 -5.70
CA ALA A 21 3.13 1.60 -5.67
C ALA A 21 2.66 2.80 -6.50
N THR A 22 1.98 2.52 -7.62
CA THR A 22 1.55 3.54 -8.57
C THR A 22 0.20 4.15 -8.19
N LEU A 23 -0.75 3.30 -7.77
CA LEU A 23 -2.14 3.69 -7.57
C LEU A 23 -2.38 4.27 -6.17
N CYS A 24 -1.77 3.71 -5.14
CA CYS A 24 -2.05 4.07 -3.76
C CYS A 24 -1.26 5.31 -3.32
N SER A 25 -1.89 6.14 -2.50
CA SER A 25 -1.20 7.19 -1.73
C SER A 25 -0.62 6.64 -0.42
N ARG A 26 -1.17 5.53 0.05
CA ARG A 26 -0.80 4.82 1.28
C ARG A 26 -1.11 3.32 1.16
N VAL A 27 -0.23 2.47 1.69
CA VAL A 27 -0.40 1.01 1.81
C VAL A 27 -0.22 0.60 3.27
N LEU A 28 -1.11 -0.28 3.75
CA LEU A 28 -1.02 -0.90 5.07
C LEU A 28 -0.65 -2.37 4.90
N ILE A 29 0.38 -2.83 5.61
CA ILE A 29 0.87 -4.21 5.56
C ILE A 29 0.34 -4.96 6.77
N PHE A 30 -0.31 -6.10 6.51
CA PHE A 30 -0.88 -6.96 7.54
C PHE A 30 -0.05 -8.22 7.74
N SER A 31 0.18 -8.60 9.00
CA SER A 31 0.69 -9.91 9.39
C SER A 31 -0.03 -10.39 10.65
N HIS A 32 -0.39 -11.68 10.71
CA HIS A 32 -1.15 -12.28 11.81
C HIS A 32 -2.39 -11.46 12.25
N GLY A 33 -3.14 -10.91 11.27
CA GLY A 33 -4.35 -10.13 11.52
C GLY A 33 -4.12 -8.74 12.13
N LYS A 34 -2.87 -8.27 12.16
CA LYS A 34 -2.50 -6.94 12.67
C LYS A 34 -1.80 -6.14 11.58
N ILE A 35 -2.00 -4.83 11.58
CA ILE A 35 -1.18 -3.92 10.78
C ILE A 35 0.20 -3.89 11.42
N VAL A 36 1.21 -4.34 10.68
CA VAL A 36 2.61 -4.32 11.11
C VAL A 36 3.35 -3.13 10.54
N GLU A 37 2.85 -2.54 9.45
CA GLU A 37 3.50 -1.39 8.83
C GLU A 37 2.55 -0.53 7.99
N GLU A 38 2.93 0.74 7.83
CA GLU A 38 2.30 1.72 6.94
C GLU A 38 3.38 2.33 6.04
N LEU A 39 3.17 2.27 4.72
CA LEU A 39 4.01 2.92 3.72
C LEU A 39 3.21 4.04 3.03
N ALA A 40 3.78 5.24 2.93
CA ALA A 40 3.14 6.38 2.30
C ALA A 40 4.15 7.30 1.60
N GLY A 41 3.66 8.11 0.67
CA GLY A 41 4.47 9.12 -0.02
C GLY A 41 5.69 8.50 -0.72
N THR A 42 6.88 9.05 -0.47
CA THR A 42 8.13 8.61 -1.12
C THR A 42 8.64 7.25 -0.63
N GLN A 43 8.14 6.76 0.51
CA GLN A 43 8.50 5.44 1.05
C GLN A 43 7.66 4.32 0.43
N LEU A 44 6.59 4.67 -0.29
CA LEU A 44 5.70 3.74 -0.95
C LEU A 44 6.29 3.39 -2.33
N THR A 45 7.23 2.44 -2.33
CA THR A 45 7.84 1.90 -3.54
C THR A 45 7.60 0.40 -3.64
N LYS A 46 7.67 -0.16 -4.85
CA LYS A 46 7.57 -1.61 -5.10
C LYS A 46 8.53 -2.39 -4.23
N ASP A 47 9.80 -1.98 -4.18
CA ASP A 47 10.84 -2.65 -3.42
C ASP A 47 10.59 -2.59 -1.92
N ALA A 48 10.13 -1.43 -1.41
CA ALA A 48 9.77 -1.29 0.00
C ALA A 48 8.61 -2.23 0.37
N ILE A 49 7.55 -2.28 -0.44
CA ILE A 49 6.42 -3.19 -0.21
C ILE A 49 6.90 -4.65 -0.21
N ALA A 50 7.66 -5.06 -1.22
CA ALA A 50 8.17 -6.42 -1.35
C ALA A 50 9.04 -6.84 -0.16
N GLN A 51 9.94 -5.95 0.27
CA GLN A 51 10.82 -6.16 1.41
C GLN A 51 10.02 -6.35 2.71
N ARG A 52 9.04 -5.48 2.97
CA ARG A 52 8.27 -5.53 4.23
C ARG A 52 7.28 -6.70 4.28
N CYS A 53 6.79 -7.17 3.13
CA CYS A 53 5.98 -8.39 3.06
C CYS A 53 6.78 -9.68 3.29
N HIS A 54 8.10 -9.70 3.06
CA HIS A 54 8.95 -10.89 3.24
C HIS A 54 9.59 -11.02 4.63
N VAL A 55 9.62 -9.93 5.40
CA VAL A 55 10.31 -9.88 6.71
C VAL A 55 9.34 -10.11 7.88
N GLY A 56 8.08 -10.47 7.59
CA GLY A 56 7.03 -10.75 8.57
C GLY A 56 6.94 -12.22 8.98
#